data_AF-A0AB74UUJ2-F1
#
_entry.id   AF-A0AB74UUJ2-F1
#
_cell.length_a   1.000
_cell.length_b   1.000
_cell.length_c   1.000
_cell.angle_alpha   90.00
_cell.angle_beta   90.00
_cell.angle_gamma   90.00
#
_symmetry.space_group_name_H-M   'P 1'
#
loop_
_entity.id
_entity.type
_entity.pdbx_description
1 polymer ?
#
loop_
_entity_poly.entity_id
_entity_poly.type
_entity_poly.pdbx_seq_one_letter_code
_entity_poly.pdbx_strand_id
1 'polypeptide(L)'
;MGTAFWIKRFFTVLVGAFVIIGAAQMLKGHDLSYSVTQAAIWGAITAIVFTLGRLYQSRRGQHCAICKDTPEMQRADRGSDA
;
A
#
# COMPACT_ATOMS: atom_id res chain seq x y z
N MET A 1 14.11 10.45 0.20
CA MET A 1 12.96 9.59 0.61
C MET A 1 12.56 9.83 2.08
N GLY A 2 11.61 10.73 2.37
CA GLY A 2 11.11 10.89 3.75
C GLY A 2 10.29 9.69 4.19
N THR A 3 10.52 9.19 5.41
CA THR A 3 9.74 8.12 6.05
C THR A 3 8.23 8.39 6.03
N ALA A 4 7.83 9.66 6.09
CA ALA A 4 6.44 10.10 6.00
C ALA A 4 5.72 9.69 4.69
N PHE A 5 6.42 9.63 3.55
CA PHE A 5 5.82 9.21 2.27
C PHE A 5 5.45 7.72 2.31
N TRP A 6 6.35 6.90 2.86
CA TRP A 6 6.13 5.47 3.04
C TRP A 6 5.00 5.17 4.03
N ILE A 7 4.93 5.93 5.13
CA ILE A 7 3.84 5.83 6.11
C ILE A 7 2.49 6.13 5.45
N LYS A 8 2.38 7.20 4.68
CA LYS A 8 1.11 7.58 4.02
C LYS A 8 0.64 6.51 3.04
N ARG A 9 1.57 5.89 2.31
CA ARG A 9 1.30 4.82 1.35
C ARG A 9 0.92 3.50 2.04
N PHE A 10 1.59 3.18 3.14
CA PHE A 10 1.24 2.05 4.02
C PHE A 10 -0.19 2.18 4.53
N PHE A 11 -0.57 3.35 5.06
CA PHE A 11 -1.91 3.59 5.57
C PHE A 11 -2.98 3.52 4.47
N THR A 12 -2.70 4.03 3.28
CA THR A 12 -3.65 3.96 2.15
C THR A 12 -3.96 2.51 1.77
N VAL A 13 -2.93 1.66 1.67
CA VAL A 13 -3.09 0.24 1.34
C VAL A 13 -3.75 -0.53 2.47
N LEU A 14 -3.38 -0.22 3.72
CA LEU A 14 -3.99 -0.83 4.90
C LEU A 14 -5.49 -0.56 4.96
N VAL A 15 -5.91 0.70 4.77
CA VAL A 15 -7.33 1.07 4.76
C VAL A 15 -8.06 0.41 3.59
N GLY A 16 -7.47 0.41 2.39
CA GLY A 16 -8.07 -0.25 1.23
C GLY A 16 -8.27 -1.76 1.41
N ALA A 17 -7.24 -2.46 1.88
CA ALA A 17 -7.30 -3.90 2.14
C ALA A 17 -8.30 -4.23 3.26
N PHE A 18 -8.31 -3.43 4.35
CA PHE A 18 -9.26 -3.60 5.44
C PHE A 18 -10.72 -3.46 4.96
N VAL A 19 -11.01 -2.45 4.14
CA VAL A 19 -12.35 -2.24 3.58
C VAL A 19 -12.76 -3.40 2.66
N ILE A 20 -11.88 -3.85 1.77
CA ILE A 20 -12.19 -4.96 0.84
C ILE A 20 -12.48 -6.25 1.62
N ILE A 21 -11.61 -6.61 2.57
CA ILE A 21 -11.75 -7.86 3.33
C ILE A 21 -12.96 -7.79 4.27
N GLY A 22 -13.18 -6.64 4.94
CA GLY A 22 -14.35 -6.41 5.78
C GLY A 22 -15.66 -6.49 4.99
N ALA A 23 -15.72 -5.86 3.81
CA ALA A 23 -16.87 -5.92 2.92
C ALA A 23 -17.14 -7.36 2.44
N ALA A 24 -16.08 -8.09 2.05
CA ALA A 24 -16.21 -9.49 1.63
C ALA A 24 -16.74 -10.39 2.75
N GLN A 25 -16.31 -10.19 3.99
CA GLN A 25 -16.76 -10.95 5.15
C GLN A 25 -18.19 -10.59 5.57
N MET A 26 -18.60 -9.31 5.48
CA MET A 26 -19.99 -8.89 5.69
C MET A 26 -20.93 -9.49 4.64
N LEU A 27 -20.55 -9.50 3.36
CA LEU A 27 -21.35 -10.14 2.30
C LEU A 27 -21.55 -11.64 2.56
N LYS A 28 -20.62 -12.27 3.27
CA LYS A 28 -20.64 -13.69 3.60
C LYS A 28 -21.54 -14.04 4.79
N GLY A 29 -22.12 -13.04 5.45
CA GLY A 29 -23.03 -13.23 6.59
C GLY A 29 -22.35 -13.72 7.87
N HIS A 30 -21.02 -13.59 7.98
CA HIS A 30 -20.30 -13.95 9.19
C HIS A 30 -20.49 -12.92 10.30
N ASP A 31 -20.36 -13.38 11.54
CA ASP A 31 -20.43 -12.55 12.74
C ASP A 31 -19.48 -11.35 12.67
N LEU A 32 -19.92 -10.18 13.16
CA LEU A 32 -19.17 -8.92 13.07
C LEU A 32 -17.78 -9.04 13.73
N SER A 33 -17.71 -9.76 14.85
CA SER A 33 -16.46 -10.08 15.55
C SER A 33 -15.46 -10.83 14.66
N TYR A 34 -15.93 -11.86 13.95
CA TYR A 34 -15.09 -12.67 13.08
C TYR A 34 -14.62 -11.88 11.85
N SER A 35 -15.52 -11.08 11.28
CA SER A 35 -15.25 -10.24 10.11
C SER A 35 -14.18 -9.19 10.38
N VAL A 36 -14.25 -8.51 11.53
CA VAL A 36 -13.25 -7.51 11.93
C VAL A 36 -11.90 -8.16 12.22
N THR A 37 -11.88 -9.30 12.90
CA THR A 37 -10.63 -9.99 13.25
C THR A 37 -9.90 -10.50 12.00
N GLN A 38 -10.63 -11.08 11.04
CA GLN A 38 -10.10 -11.48 9.74
C GLN A 38 -9.58 -10.27 8.94
N ALA A 39 -10.36 -9.19 8.87
CA ALA A 39 -9.96 -7.98 8.15
C ALA A 39 -8.72 -7.32 8.76
N ALA A 40 -8.58 -7.33 10.08
CA ALA A 40 -7.41 -6.80 10.77
C ALA A 40 -6.16 -7.64 10.51
N ILE A 41 -6.24 -8.97 10.67
CA ILE A 41 -5.10 -9.88 10.48
C ILE A 41 -4.62 -9.83 9.03
N TRP A 42 -5.53 -10.08 8.08
CA TRP A 42 -5.16 -10.14 6.67
C TRP A 42 -4.84 -8.78 6.09
N GLY A 43 -5.58 -7.73 6.49
CA GLY A 43 -5.29 -6.35 6.12
C GLY A 43 -3.88 -5.94 6.54
N ALA A 44 -3.50 -6.23 7.79
CA ALA A 44 -2.14 -5.96 8.29
C ALA A 44 -1.08 -6.73 7.50
N ILE A 45 -1.28 -8.04 7.26
CA ILE A 45 -0.35 -8.86 6.48
C ILE A 45 -0.17 -8.31 5.06
N THR A 46 -1.26 -7.99 4.35
CA THR A 46 -1.17 -7.40 3.01
C THR A 46 -0.46 -6.05 3.00
N ALA A 47 -0.75 -5.17 3.97
CA ALA A 47 -0.09 -3.88 4.08
C ALA A 47 1.42 -4.02 4.31
N ILE A 48 1.82 -4.97 5.16
CA ILE A 48 3.23 -5.30 5.44
C ILE A 48 3.92 -5.84 4.19
N VAL A 49 3.35 -6.85 3.53
CA VAL A 49 3.94 -7.47 2.33
C VAL A 49 4.08 -6.45 1.21
N PHE A 50 3.04 -5.65 0.95
CA PHE A 50 3.09 -4.60 -0.08
C PHE A 50 4.18 -3.56 0.21
N THR A 51 4.25 -3.10 1.46
CA THR A 51 5.20 -2.06 1.88
C THR A 51 6.63 -2.58 1.85
N LEU A 52 6.88 -3.79 2.37
CA LEU A 52 8.19 -4.43 2.31
C LEU A 52 8.61 -4.71 0.87
N GLY A 53 7.71 -5.21 0.01
CA GLY A 53 8.01 -5.45 -1.40
C GLY A 53 8.40 -4.18 -2.14
N ARG A 54 7.63 -3.09 -1.93
CA ARG A 54 7.95 -1.78 -2.52
C ARG A 54 9.24 -1.20 -1.94
N LEU A 55 9.48 -1.34 -0.63
CA LEU A 55 10.70 -0.85 0.01
C LEU A 55 11.93 -1.61 -0.54
N TYR A 56 11.83 -2.94 -0.63
CA TYR A 56 12.87 -3.80 -1.20
C TYR A 56 13.18 -3.43 -2.64
N GLN A 57 12.16 -3.21 -3.47
CA GLN A 57 12.32 -2.79 -4.86
C GLN A 57 12.98 -1.40 -4.96
N SER A 58 12.58 -0.45 -4.09
CA SER A 58 13.21 0.87 -4.02
C SER A 58 14.67 0.80 -3.55
N ARG A 59 15.04 -0.15 -2.69
CA ARG A 59 16.44 -0.32 -2.23
C ARG A 59 17.34 -1.00 -3.27
N ARG A 60 16.77 -1.84 -4.14
CA ARG A 60 17.51 -2.47 -5.24
C ARG A 60 17.71 -1.58 -6.47
N GLY A 61 17.29 -0.32 -6.43
CA GLY A 61 17.43 0.61 -7.56
C GLY A 61 16.57 0.24 -8.78
N GLN A 62 15.65 -0.74 -8.65
CA GLN A 62 14.64 -1.01 -9.66
C GLN A 62 13.52 0.02 -9.54
N HIS A 63 13.85 1.27 -9.86
CA HIS A 63 12.87 2.31 -10.05
C HIS A 63 12.21 2.04 -11.40
N CYS A 64 10.97 1.57 -11.37
CA CYS A 64 10.20 1.41 -12.59
C CYS A 64 10.01 2.82 -13.18
N ALA A 65 10.59 3.06 -14.36
CA ALA A 65 10.59 4.38 -14.99
C ALA A 65 9.18 4.91 -15.25
N ILE A 66 8.21 4.00 -15.40
CA ILE A 66 6.80 4.32 -15.64
C ILE A 66 6.04 4.69 -14.36
N CYS A 67 6.46 4.18 -13.20
CA CYS A 67 5.59 4.21 -12.03
C CYS A 67 5.62 5.52 -11.25
N LYS A 68 6.51 6.48 -11.55
CA LYS A 68 6.65 7.77 -10.82
C LYS A 68 6.51 7.61 -9.30
N ASP A 69 7.04 6.51 -8.78
CA ASP A 69 6.73 6.03 -7.43
C ASP A 69 7.51 6.77 -6.35
N THR A 70 8.52 7.52 -6.77
CA THR A 70 9.43 8.26 -5.92
C THR A 70 9.45 9.73 -6.32
N PRO A 71 9.56 10.66 -5.35
CA PRO A 71 9.55 12.09 -5.62
C PRO A 71 10.71 12.51 -6.55
N GLU A 72 11.81 11.77 -6.50
CA GLU A 72 12.97 11.92 -7.40
C GLU A 72 12.55 11.76 -8.88
N MET A 73 11.72 10.76 -9.20
CA MET A 73 11.19 10.54 -10.55
C MET A 73 10.13 11.56 -10.96
N GLN A 74 9.28 11.97 -10.01
CA GLN A 74 8.23 12.95 -10.26
C GLN A 74 8.80 14.36 -10.54
N ARG A 75 10.01 14.65 -10.03
CA ARG A 75 10.75 15.88 -10.32
C ARG A 75 11.50 15.82 -11.66
N ALA A 76 12.01 14.66 -12.05
CA ALA A 76 12.64 14.44 -13.35
C ALA A 76 11.65 14.57 -14.52
N ASP A 77 10.44 14.04 -14.36
CA ASP A 77 9.38 14.15 -15.37
C ASP A 77 8.93 15.61 -15.61
N ARG A 78 8.69 16.36 -14.53
CA ARG A 78 8.34 17.80 -14.63
C ARG A 78 9.44 18.67 -15.26
N GLY A 79 10.69 18.21 -15.25
CA GLY A 79 11.79 18.89 -15.92
C GLY A 79 11.98 18.50 -17.39
N SER A 80 11.32 17.41 -17.84
CA SER A 80 11.36 16.95 -19.23
C SER A 80 10.23 17.54 -20.09
N ASP A 81 9.19 18.09 -19.45
CA ASP A 81 8.07 18.79 -20.07
C ASP A 81 8.28 20.32 -20.18
N ALA A 82 9.47 20.83 -19.80
CA ALA A 82 9.87 22.24 -19.86
C ALA A 82 11.00 22.44 -20.88
#